data_AF-A0A661VNY1-F1
#
_entry.id   AF-A0A661VNY1-F1
#
_cell.length_a   1.000
_cell.length_b   1.000
_cell.length_c   1.000
_cell.angle_alpha   90.00
_cell.angle_beta   90.00
_cell.angle_gamma   90.00
#
_symmetry.space_group_name_H-M   'P 1'
#
loop_
_entity.id
_entity.type
_entity.pdbx_description
1 polymer ?
#
loop_
_entity_poly.entity_id
_entity_poly.type
_entity_poly.pdbx_seq_one_letter_code
_entity_poly.pdbx_strand_id
1 'polypeptide(L)'
;MSLLQRLFSASYLYALEPGPWGGLFPVYVALAVVFATGAGACFFLLKRRQRALSPLTRALLAAEGLVCATGLGFTVARFARLPVLSARVWPFAALLSAGGVGAVYLLAHTRPGDMIGHQLRLLALRFDADERPWPLAAQTALALAHLGGLGLLWSWYRRPWALALPSLAVLLLPQVIPQVVRRGRVRLYFYMEALTPLFIAYAAMLWYNLFSYVLGVDLTRYEWFPYPDPWSATFDVDAAVWAGVGYALLVQGKMAVVWLGRRERALRILGASALGLTMLWAGAEYLGHRTRGVTGSDPFCYAQMAVDLARTGSPLHRFPLAQTVREAGLPVWPTVHVGYHPPFDEQGTAATVWAVGGALPLAVSYLVLGEEGLYVTTPLVALLSLIA
;
A
#
# COMPACT_ATOMS: atom_id res chain seq x y z
N MET A 1 3.11 -20.41 -25.61
CA MET A 1 3.05 -20.12 -24.17
C MET A 1 3.04 -21.45 -23.42
N SER A 2 4.00 -21.70 -22.52
CA SER A 2 4.05 -22.93 -21.72
C SER A 2 2.84 -23.01 -20.76
N LEU A 3 2.54 -24.21 -20.23
CA LEU A 3 1.46 -24.38 -19.25
C LEU A 3 1.68 -23.49 -18.01
N LEU A 4 2.92 -23.43 -17.52
CA LEU A 4 3.30 -22.58 -16.39
C LEU A 4 3.12 -21.09 -16.69
N GLN A 5 3.56 -20.62 -17.86
CA GLN A 5 3.32 -19.23 -18.29
C GLN A 5 1.83 -18.89 -18.32
N ARG A 6 1.00 -19.83 -18.77
CA ARG A 6 -0.45 -19.63 -18.81
C ARG A 6 -1.05 -19.50 -17.41
N LEU A 7 -0.68 -20.41 -16.50
CA LEU A 7 -1.20 -20.45 -15.13
C LEU A 7 -0.91 -19.16 -14.36
N PHE A 8 0.20 -18.48 -14.69
CA PHE A 8 0.62 -17.24 -14.06
C PHE A 8 0.40 -16.00 -14.93
N SER A 9 -0.30 -16.10 -16.05
CA SER A 9 -0.62 -14.92 -16.85
C SER A 9 -1.80 -14.13 -16.23
N ALA A 10 -1.69 -12.80 -16.17
CA ALA A 10 -2.77 -11.95 -15.66
C ALA A 10 -4.07 -12.18 -16.44
N SER A 11 -4.00 -12.30 -17.77
CA SER A 11 -5.17 -12.60 -18.61
C SER A 11 -5.88 -13.91 -18.25
N TYR A 12 -5.16 -14.87 -17.67
CA TYR A 12 -5.74 -16.12 -17.21
C TYR A 12 -6.30 -16.01 -15.79
N LEU A 13 -5.55 -15.41 -14.88
CA LEU A 13 -5.90 -15.29 -13.47
C LEU A 13 -7.05 -14.30 -13.22
N TYR A 14 -7.08 -13.18 -13.93
CA TYR A 14 -8.07 -12.10 -13.77
C TYR A 14 -9.16 -12.11 -14.85
N ALA A 15 -9.28 -13.19 -15.62
CA ALA A 15 -10.38 -13.32 -16.57
C ALA A 15 -11.73 -13.14 -15.84
N LEU A 16 -12.46 -12.07 -16.17
CA LEU A 16 -13.76 -11.73 -15.56
C LEU A 16 -14.81 -12.80 -15.87
N GLU A 17 -14.70 -13.40 -17.05
CA GLU A 17 -15.47 -14.55 -17.50
C GLU A 17 -14.49 -15.67 -17.86
N PRO A 18 -14.06 -16.46 -16.88
CA PRO A 18 -13.04 -17.48 -17.09
C PRO A 18 -13.48 -18.63 -18.04
N GLY A 19 -14.70 -18.62 -18.56
CA GLY A 19 -15.24 -19.65 -19.43
C GLY A 19 -15.55 -20.97 -18.70
N PRO A 20 -15.83 -22.06 -19.43
CA PRO A 20 -16.14 -23.36 -18.84
C PRO A 20 -14.98 -23.92 -18.00
N TRP A 21 -15.30 -24.77 -17.04
CA TRP A 21 -14.35 -25.31 -16.05
C TRP A 21 -13.22 -26.13 -16.66
N GLY A 22 -13.51 -26.85 -17.74
CA GLY A 22 -12.60 -27.83 -18.32
C GLY A 22 -12.01 -28.76 -17.25
N GLY A 23 -10.71 -29.03 -17.35
CA GLY A 23 -9.98 -29.86 -16.39
C GLY A 23 -9.75 -29.24 -15.00
N LEU A 24 -10.16 -27.98 -14.75
CA LEU A 24 -10.02 -27.36 -13.42
C LEU A 24 -11.20 -27.65 -12.49
N PHE A 25 -12.28 -28.27 -12.97
CA PHE A 25 -13.44 -28.57 -12.13
C PHE A 25 -13.06 -29.34 -10.84
N PRO A 26 -12.25 -30.43 -10.90
CA PRO A 26 -11.84 -31.14 -9.68
C PRO A 26 -11.03 -30.27 -8.71
N VAL A 27 -10.23 -29.33 -9.24
CA VAL A 27 -9.43 -28.40 -8.42
C VAL A 27 -10.34 -27.47 -7.62
N TYR A 28 -11.37 -26.89 -8.25
CA TYR A 28 -12.31 -26.01 -7.54
C TYR A 28 -13.17 -26.76 -6.53
N VAL A 29 -13.54 -28.01 -6.80
CA VAL A 29 -14.22 -28.85 -5.81
C VAL A 29 -13.31 -29.12 -4.62
N ALA A 30 -12.04 -29.47 -4.85
CA ALA A 30 -11.07 -29.66 -3.79
C ALA A 30 -10.88 -28.38 -2.96
N LEU A 31 -10.76 -27.21 -3.60
CA LEU A 31 -10.67 -25.92 -2.93
C LEU A 31 -11.91 -25.63 -2.08
N ALA A 32 -13.12 -25.87 -2.59
CA ALA A 32 -14.35 -25.70 -1.84
C ALA A 32 -14.37 -26.57 -0.58
N VAL A 33 -13.95 -27.84 -0.70
CA VAL A 33 -13.85 -28.76 0.45
C VAL A 33 -12.82 -28.27 1.47
N VAL A 34 -11.62 -27.89 1.03
CA VAL A 34 -10.57 -27.34 1.91
C VAL A 34 -11.06 -26.10 2.64
N PHE A 35 -11.66 -25.15 1.94
CA PHE A 35 -12.15 -23.91 2.56
C PHE A 35 -13.34 -24.14 3.49
N ALA A 36 -14.29 -24.99 3.12
CA ALA A 36 -15.42 -25.33 3.97
C ALA A 36 -14.97 -26.05 5.25
N THR A 37 -14.07 -27.02 5.12
CA THR A 37 -13.52 -27.75 6.27
C THR A 37 -12.67 -26.84 7.16
N GLY A 38 -11.82 -25.99 6.58
CA GLY A 38 -11.00 -25.03 7.32
C GLY A 38 -11.86 -24.02 8.10
N ALA A 39 -12.85 -23.41 7.46
CA ALA A 39 -13.78 -22.48 8.10
C ALA A 39 -14.60 -23.15 9.21
N GLY A 40 -15.13 -24.35 8.92
CA GLY A 40 -15.90 -25.15 9.89
C GLY A 40 -15.07 -25.58 11.10
N ALA A 41 -13.84 -26.04 10.89
CA ALA A 41 -12.91 -26.41 11.95
C ALA A 41 -12.54 -25.21 12.82
N CYS A 42 -12.21 -24.06 12.23
CA CYS A 42 -11.90 -22.83 12.96
C CYS A 42 -13.09 -22.35 13.80
N PHE A 43 -14.28 -22.32 13.22
CA PHE A 43 -15.51 -21.96 13.94
C PHE A 43 -15.79 -22.91 15.11
N PHE A 44 -15.68 -24.21 14.88
CA PHE A 44 -15.89 -25.23 15.90
C PHE A 44 -14.89 -25.10 17.06
N LEU A 45 -13.60 -24.92 16.76
CA LEU A 45 -12.54 -24.75 17.75
C LEU A 45 -12.73 -23.46 18.56
N LEU A 46 -13.06 -22.35 17.89
CA LEU A 46 -13.34 -21.08 18.56
C LEU A 46 -14.55 -21.19 19.48
N LYS A 47 -15.63 -21.85 19.06
CA LYS A 47 -16.84 -22.01 19.88
C LYS A 47 -16.64 -22.97 21.05
N ARG A 48 -16.01 -24.13 20.85
CA ARG A 48 -15.87 -25.16 21.90
C ARG A 48 -14.71 -24.93 22.86
N ARG A 49 -13.62 -24.29 22.41
CA ARG A 49 -12.39 -24.13 23.21
C ARG A 49 -12.05 -22.69 23.54
N GLN A 50 -12.98 -21.75 23.37
CA GLN A 50 -12.74 -20.31 23.55
C GLN A 50 -11.99 -19.95 24.85
N ARG A 51 -12.32 -20.61 25.96
CA ARG A 51 -11.73 -20.35 27.29
C ARG A 51 -10.35 -20.98 27.49
N ALA A 52 -10.02 -22.01 26.72
CA ALA A 52 -8.75 -22.74 26.81
C ALA A 52 -7.69 -22.25 25.81
N LEU A 53 -8.08 -21.43 24.82
CA LEU A 53 -7.18 -20.92 23.79
C LEU A 53 -6.52 -19.62 24.22
N SER A 54 -5.23 -19.47 23.90
CA SER A 54 -4.53 -18.20 24.08
C SER A 54 -5.15 -17.08 23.22
N PRO A 55 -5.02 -15.80 23.60
CA PRO A 55 -5.50 -14.69 22.77
C PRO A 55 -4.95 -14.71 21.35
N LEU A 56 -3.66 -15.02 21.18
CA LEU A 56 -3.03 -15.13 19.86
C LEU A 56 -3.63 -16.26 19.04
N THR A 57 -3.78 -17.44 19.63
CA THR A 57 -4.38 -18.60 18.95
C THR A 57 -5.81 -18.30 18.51
N ARG A 58 -6.59 -17.59 19.33
CA ARG A 58 -7.96 -17.17 18.96
C ARG A 58 -7.94 -16.21 17.77
N ALA A 59 -7.05 -15.22 17.77
CA ALA A 59 -6.91 -14.28 16.66
C ALA A 59 -6.51 -14.99 15.36
N LEU A 60 -5.54 -15.90 15.41
CA LEU A 60 -5.11 -16.68 14.25
C LEU A 60 -6.21 -17.59 13.71
N LEU A 61 -6.94 -18.30 14.58
CA LEU A 61 -8.08 -19.13 14.16
C LEU A 61 -9.23 -18.30 13.57
N ALA A 62 -9.48 -17.10 14.11
CA ALA A 62 -10.50 -16.21 13.55
C ALA A 62 -10.08 -15.69 12.16
N ALA A 63 -8.81 -15.30 12.00
CA ALA A 63 -8.25 -14.88 10.72
C ALA A 63 -8.31 -16.03 9.69
N GLU A 64 -7.85 -17.23 10.06
CA GLU A 64 -7.91 -18.43 9.22
C GLU A 64 -9.34 -18.77 8.81
N GLY A 65 -10.28 -18.74 9.77
CA GLY A 65 -11.69 -18.98 9.52
C GLY A 65 -12.30 -17.97 8.54
N LEU A 66 -11.96 -16.69 8.68
CA LEU A 66 -12.40 -15.63 7.77
C LEU A 66 -11.81 -15.81 6.36
N VAL A 67 -10.51 -16.09 6.26
CA VAL A 67 -9.84 -16.33 4.98
C VAL A 67 -10.44 -17.55 4.28
N CYS A 68 -10.65 -18.65 5.00
CA CYS A 68 -11.30 -19.84 4.47
C CYS A 68 -12.74 -19.56 4.03
N ALA A 69 -13.54 -18.85 4.83
CA ALA A 69 -14.92 -18.50 4.46
C ALA A 69 -14.96 -17.62 3.21
N THR A 70 -14.02 -16.68 3.09
CA THR A 70 -13.87 -15.81 1.91
C THR A 70 -13.45 -16.61 0.68
N GLY A 71 -12.47 -17.52 0.82
CA GLY A 71 -12.06 -18.45 -0.24
C GLY A 71 -13.19 -19.36 -0.72
N LEU A 72 -14.03 -19.85 0.21
CA LEU A 72 -15.25 -20.57 -0.12
C LEU A 72 -16.23 -19.68 -0.91
N GLY A 73 -16.44 -18.44 -0.46
CA GLY A 73 -17.26 -17.44 -1.15
C GLY A 73 -16.81 -17.22 -2.60
N PHE A 74 -15.51 -17.04 -2.85
CA PHE A 74 -14.97 -16.91 -4.21
C PHE A 74 -15.13 -18.19 -5.04
N THR A 75 -14.98 -19.36 -4.42
CA THR A 75 -15.17 -20.64 -5.10
C THR A 75 -16.65 -20.84 -5.48
N VAL A 76 -17.59 -20.47 -4.60
CA VAL A 76 -19.03 -20.47 -4.89
C VAL A 76 -19.39 -19.44 -5.96
N ALA A 77 -18.83 -18.23 -5.90
CA ALA A 77 -19.01 -17.20 -6.92
C ALA A 77 -18.52 -17.68 -8.31
N ARG A 78 -17.41 -18.43 -8.34
CA ARG A 78 -16.94 -19.12 -9.53
C ARG A 78 -17.96 -20.16 -10.01
N PHE A 79 -18.60 -20.91 -9.11
CA PHE A 79 -19.66 -21.87 -9.44
C PHE A 79 -20.91 -21.21 -10.03
N ALA A 80 -21.31 -20.09 -9.45
CA ALA A 80 -22.44 -19.27 -9.88
C ALA A 80 -22.14 -18.36 -11.09
N ARG A 81 -20.89 -18.36 -11.59
CA ARG A 81 -20.44 -17.50 -12.71
C ARG A 81 -20.68 -16.00 -12.47
N LEU A 82 -20.49 -15.54 -11.23
CA LEU A 82 -20.60 -14.12 -10.91
C LEU A 82 -19.41 -13.35 -11.53
N PRO A 83 -19.64 -12.32 -12.36
CA PRO A 83 -18.54 -11.53 -12.94
C PRO A 83 -17.63 -10.94 -11.87
N VAL A 84 -16.33 -10.78 -12.17
CA VAL A 84 -15.28 -10.28 -11.27
C VAL A 84 -14.95 -11.23 -10.11
N LEU A 85 -15.93 -11.63 -9.30
CA LEU A 85 -15.75 -12.51 -8.14
C LEU A 85 -15.40 -13.96 -8.54
N SER A 86 -15.68 -14.33 -9.79
CA SER A 86 -15.31 -15.62 -10.37
C SER A 86 -13.88 -15.68 -10.93
N ALA A 87 -13.10 -14.58 -10.84
CA ALA A 87 -11.72 -14.61 -11.31
C ALA A 87 -10.91 -15.69 -10.56
N ARG A 88 -9.98 -16.33 -11.28
CA ARG A 88 -9.22 -17.48 -10.74
C ARG A 88 -8.25 -17.06 -9.63
N VAL A 89 -7.80 -15.82 -9.66
CA VAL A 89 -6.86 -15.27 -8.68
C VAL A 89 -7.40 -15.34 -7.25
N TRP A 90 -8.70 -15.11 -7.03
CA TRP A 90 -9.27 -14.99 -5.69
C TRP A 90 -9.19 -16.28 -4.85
N PRO A 91 -9.64 -17.45 -5.33
CA PRO A 91 -9.52 -18.68 -4.56
C PRO A 91 -8.06 -19.10 -4.38
N PHE A 92 -7.16 -18.81 -5.32
CA PHE A 92 -5.72 -19.09 -5.13
C PHE A 92 -5.08 -18.16 -4.10
N ALA A 93 -5.40 -16.86 -4.12
CA ALA A 93 -4.94 -15.91 -3.13
C ALA A 93 -5.46 -16.26 -1.72
N ALA A 94 -6.71 -16.69 -1.60
CA ALA A 94 -7.28 -17.17 -0.35
C ALA A 94 -6.55 -18.42 0.17
N LEU A 95 -6.21 -19.38 -0.71
CA LEU A 95 -5.46 -20.57 -0.33
C LEU A 95 -4.06 -20.23 0.21
N LEU A 96 -3.35 -19.33 -0.49
CA LEU A 96 -2.03 -18.88 -0.06
C LEU A 96 -2.10 -18.12 1.27
N SER A 97 -3.12 -17.29 1.45
CA SER A 97 -3.35 -16.55 2.70
C SER A 97 -3.62 -17.49 3.87
N ALA A 98 -4.44 -18.53 3.67
CA ALA A 98 -4.72 -19.56 4.67
C ALA A 98 -3.43 -20.33 5.04
N GLY A 99 -2.65 -20.74 4.02
CA GLY A 99 -1.34 -21.34 4.23
C GLY A 99 -0.39 -20.44 5.03
N GLY A 100 -0.41 -19.14 4.78
CA GLY A 100 0.37 -18.14 5.52
C GLY A 100 -0.02 -18.04 7.00
N VAL A 101 -1.31 -17.99 7.31
CA VAL A 101 -1.80 -17.98 8.70
C VAL A 101 -1.45 -19.30 9.40
N GLY A 102 -1.58 -20.44 8.72
CA GLY A 102 -1.14 -21.74 9.21
C GLY A 102 0.37 -21.77 9.53
N ALA A 103 1.20 -21.19 8.65
CA ALA A 103 2.64 -21.07 8.89
C ALA A 103 2.95 -20.20 10.13
N VAL A 104 2.26 -19.07 10.29
CA VAL A 104 2.39 -18.22 11.49
C VAL A 104 1.96 -18.97 12.75
N TYR A 105 0.88 -19.75 12.68
CA TYR A 105 0.45 -20.59 13.79
C TYR A 105 1.53 -21.61 14.17
N LEU A 106 2.11 -22.33 13.21
CA LEU A 106 3.18 -23.29 13.46
C LEU A 106 4.43 -22.60 14.04
N LEU A 107 4.81 -21.43 13.53
CA LEU A 107 5.94 -20.66 14.05
C LEU A 107 5.70 -20.18 15.49
N ALA A 108 4.45 -19.82 15.83
CA ALA A 108 4.09 -19.36 17.17
C ALA A 108 4.04 -20.50 18.21
N HIS A 109 3.82 -21.76 17.78
CA HIS A 109 3.67 -22.91 18.68
C HIS A 109 4.85 -23.88 18.64
N THR A 110 5.75 -23.75 17.67
CA THR A 110 7.08 -24.35 17.75
C THR A 110 7.90 -23.55 18.76
N ARG A 111 8.83 -24.20 19.47
CA ARG A 111 9.86 -23.48 20.22
C ARG A 111 10.97 -23.16 19.22
N PRO A 112 10.98 -21.99 18.57
CA PRO A 112 12.08 -21.64 17.70
C PRO A 112 13.37 -21.72 18.51
N GLY A 113 14.45 -22.22 17.89
CA GLY A 113 15.78 -22.12 18.50
C GLY A 113 16.10 -20.65 18.83
N ASP A 114 17.02 -20.43 19.76
CA ASP A 114 17.28 -19.11 20.36
C ASP A 114 17.45 -17.98 19.33
N MET A 115 18.08 -18.26 18.19
CA MET A 115 18.25 -17.30 17.09
C MET A 115 16.94 -16.89 16.42
N ILE A 116 16.07 -17.84 16.09
CA ILE A 116 14.77 -17.56 15.45
C ILE A 116 13.86 -16.86 16.47
N GLY A 117 13.88 -17.28 17.73
CA GLY A 117 13.14 -16.62 18.80
C GLY A 117 13.58 -15.16 18.98
N HIS A 118 14.88 -14.89 18.96
CA HIS A 118 15.46 -13.55 18.95
C HIS A 118 14.96 -12.73 17.75
N GLN A 119 15.01 -13.30 16.54
CA GLN A 119 14.56 -12.61 15.33
C GLN A 119 13.09 -12.22 15.39
N LEU A 120 12.23 -13.13 15.85
CA LEU A 120 10.81 -12.87 15.95
C LEU A 120 10.51 -11.78 16.99
N ARG A 121 11.25 -11.74 18.11
CA ARG A 121 11.14 -10.65 19.09
C ARG A 121 11.57 -9.31 18.51
N LEU A 122 12.70 -9.29 17.79
CA LEU A 122 13.21 -8.10 17.14
C LEU A 122 12.23 -7.53 16.10
N LEU A 123 11.70 -8.40 15.23
CA LEU A 123 10.68 -8.04 14.24
C LEU A 123 9.37 -7.61 14.92
N ALA A 124 9.02 -8.20 16.08
CA ALA A 124 7.88 -7.76 16.88
C ALA A 124 8.15 -6.46 17.68
N LEU A 125 9.28 -5.77 17.42
CA LEU A 125 9.72 -4.55 18.11
C LEU A 125 9.87 -4.74 19.63
N ARG A 126 10.14 -5.98 20.07
CA ARG A 126 10.44 -6.36 21.44
C ARG A 126 11.94 -6.57 21.57
N PHE A 127 12.65 -5.49 21.84
CA PHE A 127 14.09 -5.49 22.00
C PHE A 127 14.45 -4.98 23.39
N ASP A 128 15.35 -5.70 24.06
CA ASP A 128 15.89 -5.34 25.36
C ASP A 128 17.34 -4.86 25.23
N ALA A 129 17.74 -3.90 26.07
CA ALA A 129 19.05 -3.24 25.96
C ALA A 129 20.24 -4.20 26.16
N ASP A 130 20.02 -5.32 26.85
CA ASP A 130 21.02 -6.32 27.19
C ASP A 130 21.07 -7.50 26.20
N GLU A 131 20.15 -7.54 25.23
CA GLU A 131 20.18 -8.56 24.18
C GLU A 131 21.44 -8.43 23.34
N ARG A 132 22.15 -9.55 23.16
CA ARG A 132 23.37 -9.61 22.36
C ARG A 132 23.03 -9.84 20.89
N PRO A 133 23.86 -9.31 19.96
CA PRO A 133 23.73 -9.65 18.56
C PRO A 133 23.95 -11.15 18.34
N TRP A 134 23.50 -11.63 17.19
CA TRP A 134 23.83 -12.97 16.72
C TRP A 134 25.34 -13.28 16.73
N PRO A 135 25.74 -14.57 16.77
CA PRO A 135 27.14 -14.97 16.69
C PRO A 135 27.84 -14.37 15.47
N LEU A 136 29.13 -14.06 15.59
CA LEU A 136 29.89 -13.38 14.54
C LEU A 136 29.77 -14.04 13.16
N ALA A 137 29.81 -15.39 13.10
CA ALA A 137 29.64 -16.12 11.86
C ALA A 137 28.28 -15.84 11.18
N ALA A 138 27.20 -15.78 11.96
CA ALA A 138 25.87 -15.45 11.46
C ALA A 138 25.76 -13.97 11.06
N GLN A 139 26.40 -13.05 11.80
CA GLN A 139 26.47 -11.64 11.41
C GLN A 139 27.22 -11.43 10.10
N THR A 140 28.35 -12.11 9.91
CA THR A 140 29.11 -12.06 8.66
C THR A 140 28.28 -12.63 7.51
N ALA A 141 27.60 -13.76 7.72
CA ALA A 141 26.72 -14.35 6.71
C ALA A 141 25.58 -13.40 6.31
N LEU A 142 24.93 -12.76 7.29
CA LEU A 142 23.88 -11.76 7.03
C LEU A 142 24.43 -10.53 6.33
N ALA A 143 25.59 -10.00 6.74
CA ALA A 143 26.21 -8.86 6.08
C ALA A 143 26.52 -9.16 4.60
N LEU A 144 27.07 -10.34 4.30
CA LEU A 144 27.30 -10.79 2.94
C LEU A 144 25.99 -10.96 2.15
N ALA A 145 24.96 -11.53 2.78
CA ALA A 145 23.64 -11.65 2.16
C ALA A 145 23.02 -10.28 1.85
N HIS A 146 23.15 -9.30 2.75
CA HIS A 146 22.69 -7.93 2.53
C HIS A 146 23.48 -7.22 1.43
N LEU A 147 24.82 -7.38 1.39
CA LEU A 147 25.64 -6.83 0.30
C LEU A 147 25.25 -7.43 -1.06
N GLY A 148 25.03 -8.75 -1.12
CA GLY A 148 24.55 -9.43 -2.32
C GLY A 148 23.17 -8.92 -2.74
N GLY A 149 22.20 -8.88 -1.81
CA GLY A 149 20.85 -8.38 -2.07
C GLY A 149 20.82 -6.92 -2.52
N LEU A 150 21.56 -6.03 -1.85
CA LEU A 150 21.68 -4.62 -2.24
C LEU A 150 22.39 -4.46 -3.59
N GLY A 151 23.40 -5.26 -3.88
CA GLY A 151 24.09 -5.26 -5.17
C GLY A 151 23.16 -5.65 -6.32
N LEU A 152 22.33 -6.68 -6.10
CA LEU A 152 21.31 -7.08 -7.05
C LEU A 152 20.23 -6.00 -7.22
N LEU A 153 19.75 -5.37 -6.13
CA LEU A 153 18.79 -4.26 -6.21
C LEU A 153 19.36 -3.06 -6.97
N TRP A 154 20.61 -2.67 -6.74
CA TRP A 154 21.21 -1.57 -7.50
C TRP A 154 21.36 -1.93 -8.99
N SER A 155 21.70 -3.18 -9.27
CA SER A 155 21.75 -3.68 -10.65
C SER A 155 20.38 -3.66 -11.31
N TRP A 156 19.32 -4.01 -10.56
CA TRP A 156 17.92 -3.89 -10.98
C TRP A 156 17.57 -2.45 -11.38
N TYR A 157 17.98 -1.46 -10.58
CA TYR A 157 17.85 -0.03 -10.91
C TYR A 157 18.86 0.48 -11.96
N ARG A 158 19.59 -0.43 -12.64
CA ARG A 158 20.62 -0.11 -13.65
C ARG A 158 21.71 0.82 -13.12
N ARG A 159 22.06 0.68 -11.84
CA ARG A 159 23.16 1.40 -11.18
C ARG A 159 24.30 0.43 -10.82
N PRO A 160 25.51 0.96 -10.55
CA PRO A 160 26.65 0.12 -10.19
C PRO A 160 26.37 -0.67 -8.90
N TRP A 161 26.61 -1.98 -8.92
CA TRP A 161 26.49 -2.86 -7.75
C TRP A 161 27.38 -2.43 -6.57
N ALA A 162 28.47 -1.69 -6.86
CA ALA A 162 29.38 -1.13 -5.86
C ALA A 162 28.67 -0.17 -4.87
N LEU A 163 27.50 0.37 -5.22
CA LEU A 163 26.67 1.18 -4.32
C LEU A 163 26.08 0.38 -3.15
N ALA A 164 26.15 -0.96 -3.18
CA ALA A 164 25.72 -1.82 -2.07
C ALA A 164 26.46 -1.51 -0.77
N LEU A 165 27.78 -1.30 -0.84
CA LEU A 165 28.61 -1.02 0.34
C LEU A 165 28.26 0.31 1.02
N PRO A 166 28.24 1.47 0.32
CA PRO A 166 27.82 2.72 0.94
C PRO A 166 26.34 2.68 1.39
N SER A 167 25.47 1.95 0.68
CA SER A 167 24.08 1.78 1.12
C SER A 167 23.98 1.04 2.44
N LEU A 168 24.71 -0.07 2.59
CA LEU A 168 24.77 -0.81 3.85
C LEU A 168 25.34 0.07 4.97
N ALA A 169 26.40 0.83 4.70
CA ALA A 169 26.97 1.76 5.68
C ALA A 169 25.95 2.81 6.15
N VAL A 170 25.19 3.40 5.23
CA VAL A 170 24.10 4.34 5.54
C VAL A 170 23.00 3.67 6.37
N LEU A 171 22.59 2.46 6.00
CA LEU A 171 21.55 1.71 6.72
C LEU A 171 21.94 1.33 8.14
N LEU A 172 23.24 1.28 8.46
CA LEU A 172 23.76 0.98 9.80
C LEU A 172 23.95 2.24 10.67
N LEU A 173 23.91 3.45 10.10
CA LEU A 173 24.04 4.70 10.87
C LEU A 173 23.07 4.82 12.06
N PRO A 174 21.79 4.38 11.95
CA PRO A 174 20.87 4.41 13.09
C PRO A 174 21.34 3.59 14.30
N GLN A 175 22.22 2.60 14.11
CA GLN A 175 22.78 1.80 15.20
C GLN A 175 24.02 2.48 15.82
N VAL A 176 24.80 3.20 15.01
CA VAL A 176 26.05 3.84 15.45
C VAL A 176 25.77 5.04 16.34
N ILE A 177 24.85 5.92 15.95
CA ILE A 177 24.59 7.20 16.63
C ILE A 177 24.25 7.01 18.13
N PRO A 178 23.29 6.13 18.51
CA PRO A 178 22.93 5.94 19.92
C PRO A 178 24.08 5.38 20.78
N GLN A 179 24.89 4.50 20.19
CA GLN A 179 25.99 3.83 20.88
C GLN A 179 27.12 4.80 21.19
N VAL A 180 27.45 5.70 20.25
CA VAL A 180 28.44 6.77 20.44
C VAL A 180 27.97 7.79 21.48
N VAL A 181 26.68 8.16 21.46
CA VAL A 181 26.12 9.18 22.37
C VAL A 181 26.03 8.72 23.83
N ARG A 182 25.73 7.44 24.11
CA ARG A 182 25.51 6.97 25.50
C ARG A 182 26.77 6.39 26.15
N ARG A 183 27.67 5.77 25.39
CA ARG A 183 28.85 5.10 25.95
C ARG A 183 30.10 5.84 25.44
N GLY A 184 30.71 6.65 26.31
CA GLY A 184 32.06 7.23 26.07
C GLY A 184 33.19 6.20 25.88
N ARG A 185 32.85 4.92 25.64
CA ARG A 185 33.72 3.84 25.17
C ARG A 185 33.04 3.13 24.00
N VAL A 186 33.67 3.24 22.84
CA VAL A 186 33.23 2.72 21.54
C VAL A 186 33.36 1.19 21.53
N ARG A 187 32.37 0.47 22.06
CA ARG A 187 32.13 -0.93 21.66
C ARG A 187 30.93 -0.94 20.72
N LEU A 188 31.22 -0.85 19.42
CA LEU A 188 30.22 -0.91 18.36
C LEU A 188 29.73 -2.35 18.22
N TYR A 189 28.46 -2.57 18.53
CA TYR A 189 27.75 -3.79 18.22
C TYR A 189 26.81 -3.52 17.05
N PHE A 190 27.03 -4.24 15.94
CA PHE A 190 26.11 -4.20 14.80
C PHE A 190 25.15 -5.38 14.89
N TYR A 191 23.88 -5.10 14.65
CA TYR A 191 22.80 -6.07 14.57
C TYR A 191 22.40 -6.16 13.10
N MET A 192 23.06 -7.03 12.34
CA MET A 192 22.70 -7.23 10.92
C MET A 192 21.31 -7.84 10.82
N GLU A 193 20.90 -8.59 11.84
CA GLU A 193 19.58 -9.17 11.94
C GLU A 193 18.45 -8.12 12.05
N ALA A 194 18.78 -6.86 12.41
CA ALA A 194 17.84 -5.75 12.37
C ALA A 194 17.53 -5.27 10.93
N LEU A 195 18.36 -5.64 9.96
CA LEU A 195 18.17 -5.31 8.54
C LEU A 195 17.40 -6.40 7.79
N THR A 196 17.00 -7.51 8.43
CA THR A 196 16.29 -8.59 7.74
C THR A 196 14.97 -8.19 7.07
N PRO A 197 14.24 -7.12 7.46
CA PRO A 197 13.08 -6.69 6.67
C PRO A 197 13.42 -6.37 5.20
N LEU A 198 14.68 -6.04 4.89
CA LEU A 198 15.15 -5.85 3.50
C LEU A 198 15.06 -7.14 2.65
N PHE A 199 14.99 -8.32 3.27
CA PHE A 199 14.77 -9.56 2.51
C PHE A 199 13.42 -9.57 1.79
N ILE A 200 12.45 -8.75 2.21
CA ILE A 200 11.19 -8.56 1.46
C ILE A 200 11.49 -7.97 0.07
N ALA A 201 12.34 -6.94 0.01
CA ALA A 201 12.75 -6.32 -1.25
C ALA A 201 13.56 -7.28 -2.13
N TYR A 202 14.50 -8.03 -1.52
CA TYR A 202 15.31 -9.00 -2.25
C TYR A 202 14.43 -10.13 -2.81
N ALA A 203 13.49 -10.62 -2.01
CA ALA A 203 12.55 -11.65 -2.42
C ALA A 203 11.63 -11.14 -3.54
N ALA A 204 11.07 -9.93 -3.44
CA ALA A 204 10.23 -9.35 -4.49
C ALA A 204 10.98 -9.19 -5.82
N MET A 205 12.23 -8.73 -5.79
CA MET A 205 13.08 -8.64 -6.99
C MET A 205 13.40 -10.02 -7.59
N LEU A 206 13.77 -11.00 -6.76
CA LEU A 206 14.00 -12.37 -7.23
C LEU A 206 12.73 -13.01 -7.78
N TRP A 207 11.59 -12.75 -7.13
CA TRP A 207 10.26 -13.18 -7.56
C TRP A 207 9.91 -12.57 -8.92
N TYR A 208 10.03 -11.26 -9.09
CA TYR A 208 9.85 -10.62 -10.38
C TYR A 208 10.74 -11.26 -11.46
N ASN A 209 12.04 -11.42 -11.19
CA ASN A 209 12.98 -11.96 -12.17
C ASN A 209 12.67 -13.41 -12.55
N LEU A 210 12.26 -14.23 -11.58
CA LEU A 210 11.81 -15.60 -11.82
C LEU A 210 10.60 -15.62 -12.76
N PHE A 211 9.59 -14.79 -12.50
CA PHE A 211 8.37 -14.81 -13.31
C PHE A 211 8.58 -14.16 -14.69
N SER A 212 9.27 -13.02 -14.75
CA SER A 212 9.48 -12.28 -15.99
C SER A 212 10.52 -12.94 -16.89
N TYR A 213 11.74 -13.17 -16.41
CA TYR A 213 12.86 -13.60 -17.26
C TYR A 213 12.98 -15.12 -17.36
N VAL A 214 12.79 -15.85 -16.26
CA VAL A 214 12.95 -17.32 -16.28
C VAL A 214 11.69 -17.99 -16.81
N LEU A 215 10.52 -17.61 -16.28
CA LEU A 215 9.25 -18.18 -16.72
C LEU A 215 8.69 -17.48 -17.95
N GLY A 216 9.07 -16.25 -18.30
CA GLY A 216 8.56 -15.56 -19.49
C GLY A 216 7.12 -15.05 -19.35
N VAL A 217 6.68 -14.73 -18.13
CA VAL A 217 5.36 -14.16 -17.85
C VAL A 217 5.38 -12.66 -18.11
N ASP A 218 4.41 -12.17 -18.88
CA ASP A 218 4.19 -10.74 -19.09
C ASP A 218 3.61 -10.10 -17.82
N LEU A 219 4.50 -9.51 -17.00
CA LEU A 219 4.14 -8.89 -15.74
C LEU A 219 3.52 -7.50 -15.90
N THR A 220 3.73 -6.83 -17.05
CA THR A 220 3.20 -5.47 -17.27
C THR A 220 1.69 -5.41 -17.09
N ARG A 221 0.97 -6.46 -17.48
CA ARG A 221 -0.49 -6.57 -17.35
C ARG A 221 -1.00 -6.56 -15.92
N TYR A 222 -0.15 -6.88 -14.93
CA TYR A 222 -0.51 -6.78 -13.52
C TYR A 222 -0.51 -5.32 -13.04
N GLU A 223 0.33 -4.46 -13.62
CA GLU A 223 0.42 -3.03 -13.28
C GLU A 223 -0.84 -2.26 -13.71
N TRP A 224 -1.54 -2.74 -14.75
CA TRP A 224 -2.76 -2.12 -15.27
C TRP A 224 -4.05 -2.56 -14.55
N PHE A 225 -3.96 -3.43 -13.54
CA PHE A 225 -5.15 -3.88 -12.82
C PHE A 225 -5.62 -2.76 -11.87
N PRO A 226 -6.82 -2.19 -12.07
CA PRO A 226 -7.23 -0.97 -11.36
C PRO A 226 -7.70 -1.23 -9.92
N TYR A 227 -7.69 -2.48 -9.46
CA TYR A 227 -8.16 -2.86 -8.13
C TYR A 227 -7.00 -3.35 -7.27
N PRO A 228 -7.01 -3.08 -5.96
CA PRO A 228 -6.02 -3.64 -5.05
C PRO A 228 -6.16 -5.15 -5.05
N ASP A 229 -5.16 -5.84 -5.61
CA ASP A 229 -5.11 -7.28 -5.58
C ASP A 229 -3.79 -7.75 -4.93
N PRO A 230 -3.83 -8.81 -4.12
CA PRO A 230 -2.68 -9.24 -3.32
C PRO A 230 -1.55 -9.83 -4.16
N TRP A 231 -1.77 -10.10 -5.44
CA TRP A 231 -0.81 -10.78 -6.30
C TRP A 231 0.01 -9.79 -7.13
N SER A 232 -0.59 -8.75 -7.70
CA SER A 232 0.14 -7.66 -8.38
C SER A 232 1.11 -6.95 -7.42
N ALA A 233 0.69 -6.72 -6.17
CA ALA A 233 1.53 -6.13 -5.14
C ALA A 233 2.84 -6.91 -4.88
N THR A 234 2.88 -8.22 -5.17
CA THR A 234 4.11 -9.02 -5.00
C THR A 234 5.17 -8.79 -6.07
N PHE A 235 4.79 -8.18 -7.20
CA PHE A 235 5.70 -7.83 -8.29
C PHE A 235 6.17 -6.36 -8.22
N ASP A 236 5.58 -5.56 -7.33
CA ASP A 236 6.02 -4.19 -7.11
C ASP A 236 7.30 -4.16 -6.24
N VAL A 237 8.44 -4.19 -6.93
CA VAL A 237 9.76 -4.16 -6.29
C VAL A 237 9.97 -2.85 -5.53
N ASP A 238 9.46 -1.73 -6.03
CA ASP A 238 9.63 -0.41 -5.40
C ASP A 238 8.86 -0.35 -4.09
N ALA A 239 7.60 -0.79 -4.07
CA ALA A 239 6.82 -0.91 -2.85
C ALA A 239 7.50 -1.85 -1.84
N ALA A 240 8.05 -2.98 -2.30
CA ALA A 240 8.78 -3.91 -1.44
C ALA A 240 10.07 -3.30 -0.86
N VAL A 241 10.80 -2.49 -1.64
CA VAL A 241 11.97 -1.72 -1.18
C VAL A 241 11.56 -0.74 -0.09
N TRP A 242 10.53 0.07 -0.31
CA TRP A 242 10.04 1.03 0.68
C TRP A 242 9.54 0.35 1.95
N ALA A 243 8.80 -0.75 1.83
CA ALA A 243 8.34 -1.55 2.97
C ALA A 243 9.52 -2.14 3.76
N GLY A 244 10.50 -2.74 3.07
CA GLY A 244 11.68 -3.34 3.70
C GLY A 244 12.56 -2.30 4.41
N VAL A 245 12.87 -1.19 3.73
CA VAL A 245 13.67 -0.09 4.31
C VAL A 245 12.93 0.56 5.46
N GLY A 246 11.66 0.91 5.28
CA GLY A 246 10.84 1.54 6.31
C GLY A 246 10.75 0.68 7.56
N TYR A 247 10.54 -0.63 7.41
CA TYR A 247 10.47 -1.53 8.55
C TYR A 247 11.85 -1.76 9.20
N ALA A 248 12.93 -1.89 8.42
CA ALA A 248 14.28 -1.98 8.99
C ALA A 248 14.63 -0.72 9.81
N LEU A 249 14.25 0.47 9.33
CA LEU A 249 14.42 1.73 10.07
C LEU A 249 13.54 1.78 11.32
N LEU A 250 12.32 1.25 11.27
CA LEU A 250 11.43 1.15 12.44
C LEU A 250 12.02 0.25 13.54
N VAL A 251 12.56 -0.91 13.17
CA VAL A 251 13.25 -1.84 14.09
C VAL A 251 14.46 -1.13 14.72
N GLN A 252 15.33 -0.54 13.90
CA GLN A 252 16.52 0.15 14.39
C GLN A 252 16.17 1.39 15.23
N GLY A 253 15.12 2.12 14.88
CA GLY A 253 14.60 3.24 15.66
C GLY A 253 14.13 2.78 17.04
N LYS A 254 13.41 1.66 17.13
CA LYS A 254 13.03 1.06 18.41
C LYS A 254 14.25 0.69 19.25
N MET A 255 15.26 0.06 18.66
CA MET A 255 16.52 -0.27 19.34
C MET A 255 17.22 0.99 19.86
N ALA A 256 17.33 2.02 19.03
CA ALA A 256 17.91 3.31 19.40
C ALA A 256 17.20 3.94 20.60
N VAL A 257 15.86 3.90 20.63
CA VAL A 257 15.07 4.42 21.77
C VAL A 257 15.36 3.67 23.05
N VAL A 258 15.43 2.33 22.99
CA VAL A 258 15.75 1.47 24.15
C VAL A 258 17.17 1.75 24.63
N TRP A 259 18.13 1.81 23.72
CA TRP A 259 19.52 2.13 24.05
C TRP A 259 19.72 3.55 24.57
N LEU A 260 18.91 4.53 24.17
CA LEU A 260 19.03 5.89 24.73
C LEU A 260 18.30 6.01 26.08
N GLY A 261 17.41 5.09 26.43
CA GLY A 261 16.60 5.15 27.65
C GLY A 261 15.64 6.34 27.69
N ARG A 262 15.36 6.96 26.54
CA ARG A 262 14.65 8.25 26.43
C ARG A 262 13.36 8.13 25.63
N ARG A 263 12.52 7.14 25.98
CA ARG A 263 11.28 6.82 25.25
C ARG A 263 10.38 8.02 25.05
N GLU A 264 10.09 8.77 26.12
CA GLU A 264 9.20 9.95 26.02
C GLU A 264 9.77 11.02 25.11
N ARG A 265 11.07 11.34 25.27
CA ARG A 265 11.74 12.33 24.42
C ARG A 265 11.77 11.90 22.97
N ALA A 266 12.00 10.62 22.70
CA ALA A 266 11.99 10.08 21.34
C ALA A 266 10.59 10.15 20.70
N LEU A 267 9.53 9.82 21.45
CA LEU A 267 8.16 9.97 20.97
C LEU A 267 7.80 11.43 20.71
N ARG A 268 8.24 12.36 21.58
CA ARG A 268 8.06 13.80 21.36
C ARG A 268 8.81 14.29 20.12
N ILE A 269 10.05 13.87 19.92
CA ILE A 269 10.83 14.21 18.72
C ILE A 269 10.17 13.62 17.49
N LEU A 270 9.78 12.35 17.50
CA LEU A 270 9.10 11.71 16.36
C LEU A 270 7.79 12.42 16.02
N GLY A 271 6.97 12.74 17.02
CA GLY A 271 5.73 13.49 16.84
C GLY A 271 5.98 14.90 16.29
N ALA A 272 6.97 15.62 16.84
CA ALA A 272 7.34 16.95 16.37
C ALA A 272 7.92 16.91 14.94
N SER A 273 8.74 15.92 14.61
CA SER A 273 9.30 15.73 13.27
C SER A 273 8.22 15.35 12.26
N ALA A 274 7.29 14.46 12.61
CA ALA A 274 6.17 14.09 11.76
C ALA A 274 5.28 15.32 11.49
N LEU A 275 4.91 16.06 12.55
CA LEU A 275 4.16 17.31 12.41
C LEU A 275 4.90 18.32 11.53
N GLY A 276 6.19 18.56 11.80
CA GLY A 276 7.01 19.51 11.05
C GLY A 276 7.16 19.14 9.58
N LEU A 277 7.41 17.86 9.27
CA LEU A 277 7.50 17.36 7.90
C LEU A 277 6.14 17.44 7.18
N THR A 278 5.05 17.10 7.85
CA THR A 278 3.70 17.24 7.28
C THR A 278 3.38 18.70 7.00
N MET A 279 3.70 19.62 7.92
CA MET A 279 3.50 21.05 7.71
C MET A 279 4.39 21.59 6.58
N LEU A 280 5.63 21.14 6.48
CA LEU A 280 6.55 21.55 5.42
C LEU A 280 6.09 21.04 4.06
N TRP A 281 5.70 19.76 3.96
CA TRP A 281 5.14 19.17 2.75
C TRP A 281 3.84 19.88 2.35
N ALA A 282 2.91 20.06 3.28
CA ALA A 282 1.67 20.79 3.02
C ALA A 282 1.93 22.23 2.58
N GLY A 283 2.90 22.92 3.19
CA GLY A 283 3.32 24.25 2.77
C GLY A 283 3.92 24.25 1.36
N ALA A 284 4.77 23.28 1.03
CA ALA A 284 5.37 23.14 -0.30
C ALA A 284 4.29 22.86 -1.37
N GLU A 285 3.35 21.96 -1.10
CA GLU A 285 2.24 21.65 -1.99
C GLU A 285 1.28 22.84 -2.13
N TYR A 286 0.81 23.41 -1.02
CA TYR A 286 -0.21 24.48 -1.06
C TYR A 286 0.32 25.83 -1.52
N LEU A 287 1.59 26.15 -1.26
CA LEU A 287 2.17 27.46 -1.62
C LEU A 287 3.08 27.39 -2.85
N GLY A 288 3.76 26.26 -3.05
CA GLY A 288 4.72 26.05 -4.14
C GLY A 288 4.08 25.50 -5.41
N HIS A 289 3.17 24.53 -5.30
CA HIS A 289 2.45 23.98 -6.45
C HIS A 289 1.19 24.80 -6.74
N ARG A 290 1.38 25.98 -7.33
CA ARG A 290 0.28 26.70 -7.97
C ARG A 290 -0.09 25.97 -9.25
N THR A 291 -1.11 25.12 -9.20
CA THR A 291 -1.72 24.56 -10.40
C THR A 291 -2.41 25.70 -11.15
N ARG A 292 -1.66 26.39 -12.01
CA ARG A 292 -2.20 27.32 -13.01
C ARG A 292 -2.90 26.49 -14.09
N GLY A 293 -4.06 25.96 -13.74
CA GLY A 293 -4.80 24.98 -14.53
C GLY A 293 -5.20 23.81 -13.64
N VAL A 294 -6.51 23.58 -13.54
CA VAL A 294 -7.03 22.47 -12.76
C VAL A 294 -7.09 21.23 -13.66
N THR A 295 -6.30 20.21 -13.35
CA THR A 295 -6.15 19.01 -14.18
C THR A 295 -7.10 17.87 -13.81
N GLY A 296 -7.86 18.01 -12.73
CA GLY A 296 -8.86 17.04 -12.27
C GLY A 296 -10.30 17.54 -12.46
N SER A 297 -11.26 16.61 -12.56
CA SER A 297 -12.70 16.92 -12.68
C SER A 297 -13.21 17.76 -11.51
N ASP A 298 -12.93 17.33 -10.29
CA ASP A 298 -13.60 17.85 -9.10
C ASP A 298 -13.08 19.24 -8.73
N PRO A 299 -11.75 19.48 -8.63
CA PRO A 299 -11.28 20.80 -8.25
C PRO A 299 -11.60 21.85 -9.33
N PHE A 300 -11.72 21.44 -10.60
CA PHE A 300 -12.09 22.36 -11.70
C PHE A 300 -13.53 22.80 -11.51
N CYS A 301 -14.43 21.83 -11.28
CA CYS A 301 -15.84 22.10 -11.08
C CYS A 301 -16.09 23.04 -9.89
N TYR A 302 -15.41 22.83 -8.75
CA TYR A 302 -15.55 23.71 -7.58
C TYR A 302 -15.02 25.11 -7.84
N ALA A 303 -13.86 25.24 -8.49
CA ALA A 303 -13.29 26.55 -8.82
C ALA A 303 -14.17 27.31 -9.82
N GLN A 304 -14.62 26.65 -10.89
CA GLN A 304 -15.47 27.28 -11.90
C GLN A 304 -16.83 27.66 -11.32
N MET A 305 -17.46 26.79 -10.54
CA MET A 305 -18.70 27.09 -9.82
C MET A 305 -18.55 28.27 -8.88
N ALA A 306 -17.43 28.37 -8.17
CA ALA A 306 -17.14 29.51 -7.28
C ALA A 306 -17.03 30.83 -8.06
N VAL A 307 -16.36 30.81 -9.21
CA VAL A 307 -16.26 31.96 -10.11
C VAL A 307 -17.63 32.36 -10.67
N ASP A 308 -18.43 31.39 -11.11
CA ASP A 308 -19.76 31.63 -11.65
C ASP A 308 -20.71 32.17 -10.56
N LEU A 309 -20.66 31.62 -9.34
CA LEU A 309 -21.39 32.15 -8.18
C LEU A 309 -21.00 33.59 -7.90
N ALA A 310 -19.70 33.89 -7.88
CA ALA A 310 -19.20 35.23 -7.60
C ALA A 310 -19.54 36.25 -8.71
N ARG A 311 -19.53 35.83 -9.97
CA ARG A 311 -19.76 36.73 -11.12
C ARG A 311 -21.22 36.87 -11.53
N THR A 312 -22.01 35.82 -11.35
CA THR A 312 -23.37 35.73 -11.90
C THR A 312 -24.44 35.43 -10.85
N GLY A 313 -24.04 35.07 -9.63
CA GLY A 313 -24.96 34.61 -8.58
C GLY A 313 -25.49 33.19 -8.79
N SER A 314 -25.00 32.46 -9.81
CA SER A 314 -25.44 31.11 -10.16
C SER A 314 -24.25 30.14 -10.17
N PRO A 315 -24.40 28.90 -9.66
CA PRO A 315 -23.37 27.86 -9.75
C PRO A 315 -23.30 27.19 -11.13
N LEU A 316 -24.17 27.59 -12.07
CA LEU A 316 -24.26 27.00 -13.39
C LEU A 316 -23.23 27.63 -14.33
N HIS A 317 -22.55 26.81 -15.11
CA HIS A 317 -21.56 27.27 -16.08
C HIS A 317 -22.12 27.26 -17.49
N ARG A 318 -21.86 28.32 -18.24
CA ARG A 318 -22.19 28.40 -19.67
C ARG A 318 -20.97 28.01 -20.49
N PHE A 319 -21.09 26.95 -21.28
CA PHE A 319 -20.05 26.50 -22.23
C PHE A 319 -20.35 27.06 -23.63
N PRO A 320 -19.66 28.13 -24.09
CA PRO A 320 -20.01 28.76 -25.37
C PRO A 320 -19.80 27.85 -26.57
N LEU A 321 -18.81 26.96 -26.50
CA LEU A 321 -18.54 25.97 -27.55
C LEU A 321 -19.69 24.98 -27.75
N ALA A 322 -20.45 24.69 -26.68
CA ALA A 322 -21.60 23.79 -26.78
C ALA A 322 -22.68 24.34 -27.72
N GLN A 323 -22.86 25.66 -27.75
CA GLN A 323 -23.78 26.32 -28.66
C GLN A 323 -23.34 26.12 -30.12
N THR A 324 -22.07 26.40 -30.44
CA THR A 324 -21.51 26.23 -31.80
C THR A 324 -21.59 24.78 -32.28
N VAL A 325 -21.27 23.81 -31.40
CA VAL A 325 -21.31 22.39 -31.74
C VAL A 325 -22.75 21.90 -31.93
N ARG A 326 -23.69 22.43 -31.15
CA ARG A 326 -25.13 22.15 -31.33
C ARG A 326 -25.64 22.67 -32.67
N GLU A 327 -25.28 23.90 -33.05
CA GLU A 327 -25.63 24.50 -34.35
C GLU A 327 -25.07 23.69 -35.54
N ALA A 328 -23.91 23.06 -35.35
CA ALA A 328 -23.30 22.15 -36.33
C ALA A 328 -23.93 20.73 -36.36
N GLY A 329 -24.96 20.46 -35.55
CA GLY A 329 -25.62 19.15 -35.49
C GLY A 329 -24.76 18.05 -34.84
N LEU A 330 -23.74 18.42 -34.07
CA LEU A 330 -22.82 17.49 -33.42
C LEU A 330 -23.21 17.22 -31.95
N PRO A 331 -22.82 16.08 -31.36
CA PRO A 331 -23.04 15.82 -29.94
C PRO A 331 -22.35 16.88 -29.07
N VAL A 332 -23.09 17.49 -28.14
CA VAL A 332 -22.58 18.57 -27.27
C VAL A 332 -21.77 18.06 -26.07
N TRP A 333 -21.90 16.79 -25.69
CA TRP A 333 -21.22 16.24 -24.51
C TRP A 333 -19.69 16.36 -24.52
N PRO A 334 -18.95 16.30 -25.66
CA PRO A 334 -17.49 16.48 -25.66
C PRO A 334 -17.05 17.93 -25.41
N THR A 335 -17.98 18.88 -25.39
CA THR A 335 -17.68 20.31 -25.23
C THR A 335 -17.73 20.80 -23.79
N VAL A 336 -18.14 19.94 -22.86
CA VAL A 336 -18.18 20.24 -21.42
C VAL A 336 -17.03 19.55 -20.70
N HIS A 337 -16.56 20.15 -19.61
CA HIS A 337 -15.52 19.55 -18.79
C HIS A 337 -16.03 18.28 -18.08
N VAL A 338 -15.13 17.32 -17.85
CA VAL A 338 -15.43 16.13 -17.03
C VAL A 338 -15.91 16.58 -15.65
N GLY A 339 -17.11 16.16 -15.26
CA GLY A 339 -17.77 16.60 -14.02
C GLY A 339 -18.97 17.53 -14.23
N TYR A 340 -19.33 17.86 -15.46
CA TYR A 340 -20.58 18.54 -15.81
C TYR A 340 -21.59 17.59 -16.47
N HIS A 341 -22.87 17.85 -16.22
CA HIS A 341 -23.96 17.26 -16.99
C HIS A 341 -24.00 17.83 -18.42
N PRO A 342 -24.60 17.11 -19.38
CA PRO A 342 -24.85 17.67 -20.70
C PRO A 342 -25.62 19.00 -20.63
N PRO A 343 -25.29 19.99 -21.48
CA PRO A 343 -25.98 21.28 -21.47
C PRO A 343 -27.48 21.14 -21.70
N PHE A 344 -28.28 21.73 -20.81
CA PHE A 344 -29.74 21.55 -20.78
C PHE A 344 -30.51 22.67 -21.51
N ASP A 345 -29.85 23.74 -21.93
CA ASP A 345 -30.45 24.84 -22.69
C ASP A 345 -29.67 25.16 -23.99
N GLU A 346 -30.23 26.08 -24.77
CA GLU A 346 -29.66 26.54 -26.04
C GLU A 346 -28.39 27.38 -25.84
N GLN A 347 -28.26 28.02 -24.68
CA GLN A 347 -27.13 28.87 -24.33
C GLN A 347 -25.88 28.07 -23.97
N GLY A 348 -26.01 26.75 -23.76
CA GLY A 348 -24.92 25.86 -23.39
C GLY A 348 -24.70 25.79 -21.88
N THR A 349 -25.72 26.08 -21.08
CA THR A 349 -25.65 26.03 -19.62
C THR A 349 -25.65 24.58 -19.13
N ALA A 350 -24.74 24.28 -18.21
CA ALA A 350 -24.60 22.98 -17.59
C ALA A 350 -24.39 23.10 -16.07
N ALA A 351 -24.94 22.13 -15.34
CA ALA A 351 -24.70 21.96 -13.91
C ALA A 351 -23.53 20.98 -13.71
N THR A 352 -22.76 21.17 -12.63
CA THR A 352 -21.80 20.15 -12.20
C THR A 352 -22.53 18.97 -11.57
N VAL A 353 -21.85 17.82 -11.47
CA VAL A 353 -22.30 16.66 -10.70
C VAL A 353 -22.02 16.81 -9.19
N TRP A 354 -21.35 17.90 -8.79
CA TRP A 354 -20.83 18.12 -7.44
C TRP A 354 -21.73 19.07 -6.64
N ALA A 355 -21.75 18.91 -5.32
CA ALA A 355 -22.57 19.74 -4.45
C ALA A 355 -22.04 21.18 -4.36
N VAL A 356 -22.94 22.17 -4.34
CA VAL A 356 -22.58 23.59 -4.32
C VAL A 356 -21.88 24.05 -3.02
N GLY A 357 -22.08 23.34 -1.91
CA GLY A 357 -21.61 23.76 -0.59
C GLY A 357 -20.10 24.04 -0.52
N GLY A 358 -19.29 23.24 -1.21
CA GLY A 358 -17.83 23.45 -1.25
C GLY A 358 -17.40 24.69 -2.05
N ALA A 359 -18.22 25.14 -3.01
CA ALA A 359 -17.92 26.30 -3.85
C ALA A 359 -18.23 27.64 -3.17
N LEU A 360 -19.11 27.66 -2.16
CA LEU A 360 -19.48 28.88 -1.44
C LEU A 360 -18.30 29.60 -0.76
N PRO A 361 -17.47 28.94 0.09
CA PRO A 361 -16.32 29.60 0.69
C PRO A 361 -15.27 30.04 -0.34
N LEU A 362 -15.15 29.29 -1.45
CA LEU A 362 -14.29 29.65 -2.57
C LEU A 362 -14.80 30.93 -3.27
N ALA A 363 -16.12 31.05 -3.48
CA ALA A 363 -16.73 32.22 -4.09
C ALA A 363 -16.52 33.48 -3.24
N VAL A 364 -16.69 33.37 -1.92
CA VAL A 364 -16.43 34.48 -0.99
C VAL A 364 -14.97 34.92 -1.06
N SER A 365 -14.03 33.97 -1.03
CA SER A 365 -12.61 34.31 -1.11
C SER A 365 -12.22 34.85 -2.48
N TYR A 366 -12.83 34.38 -3.56
CA TYR A 366 -12.65 34.92 -4.90
C TYR A 366 -13.13 36.37 -5.02
N LEU A 367 -14.25 36.72 -4.37
CA LEU A 367 -14.73 38.11 -4.34
C LEU A 367 -13.75 39.04 -3.61
N VAL A 368 -13.03 38.55 -2.60
CA VAL A 368 -12.10 39.37 -1.78
C VAL A 368 -10.70 39.43 -2.39
N LEU A 369 -10.19 38.31 -2.90
CA LEU A 369 -8.78 38.14 -3.29
C LEU A 369 -8.59 37.78 -4.77
N GLY A 370 -9.67 37.75 -5.56
CA GLY A 370 -9.63 37.31 -6.95
C GLY A 370 -9.22 35.84 -7.06
N GLU A 371 -8.51 35.50 -8.14
CA GLU A 371 -8.06 34.12 -8.38
C GLU A 371 -7.17 33.57 -7.26
N GLU A 372 -6.35 34.41 -6.62
CA GLU A 372 -5.52 33.99 -5.47
C GLU A 372 -6.39 33.49 -4.30
N GLY A 373 -7.61 34.01 -4.15
CA GLY A 373 -8.58 33.55 -3.17
C GLY A 373 -8.95 32.08 -3.32
N LEU A 374 -9.04 31.57 -4.54
CA LEU A 374 -9.37 30.18 -4.82
C LEU A 374 -8.30 29.21 -4.28
N TYR A 375 -7.03 29.64 -4.30
CA TYR A 375 -5.89 28.83 -3.87
C TYR A 375 -5.73 28.78 -2.35
N VAL A 376 -6.02 29.88 -1.65
CA VAL A 376 -5.82 29.97 -0.19
C VAL A 376 -7.00 29.47 0.62
N THR A 377 -8.21 29.43 0.05
CA THR A 377 -9.43 29.06 0.77
C THR A 377 -9.34 27.68 1.40
N THR A 378 -8.99 26.66 0.62
CA THR A 378 -8.99 25.26 1.08
C THR A 378 -7.97 25.04 2.21
N PRO A 379 -6.72 25.52 2.12
CA PRO A 379 -5.79 25.50 3.26
C PRO A 379 -6.33 26.23 4.50
N LEU A 380 -6.96 27.40 4.35
CA LEU A 380 -7.52 28.15 5.48
C LEU A 380 -8.67 27.41 6.16
N VAL A 381 -9.60 26.85 5.40
CA VAL A 381 -10.70 26.03 5.94
C VAL A 381 -10.18 24.79 6.65
N ALA A 382 -9.14 24.15 6.10
CA ALA A 382 -8.48 23.01 6.73
C ALA A 382 -7.74 23.39 8.03
N LEU A 383 -7.17 24.60 8.12
CA LEU A 383 -6.59 25.09 9.37
C LEU A 383 -7.67 25.43 10.40
N LEU A 384 -8.79 26.01 9.96
CA LEU A 384 -9.92 26.32 10.83
C LEU A 384 -10.55 25.05 11.43
N SER A 385 -10.59 23.94 10.69
CA SER A 385 -11.11 22.66 11.21
C SER A 385 -10.24 22.02 12.29
N LEU A 386 -8.99 22.47 12.48
CA LEU A 386 -8.14 22.04 13.60
C LEU A 386 -8.48 22.78 14.91
N ILE A 387 -9.22 23.89 14.83
CA ILE A 387 -9.58 24.73 15.97
C ILE A 387 -11.02 24.43 16.47
N ALA A 388 -11.88 23.92 15.57
CA ALA A 388 -13.24 23.47 15.88
C ALA A 388 -13.26 22.06 16.46
#